data_AF-A0A931UTB7-F1
#
_entry.id   AF-A0A931UTB7-F1
#
_cell.length_a   1.000
_cell.length_b   1.000
_cell.length_c   1.000
_cell.angle_alpha   90.00
_cell.angle_beta   90.00
_cell.angle_gamma   90.00
#
_symmetry.space_group_name_H-M   'P 1'
#
loop_
_entity.id
_entity.type
_entity.pdbx_description
1 polymer ?
#
loop_
_entity_poly.entity_id
_entity_poly.type
_entity_poly.pdbx_seq_one_letter_code
_entity_poly.pdbx_strand_id
1 'polypeptide(L)'
;MRAYLPLLALLLCAACSKKEHAEPTAEETALKKSTGKKLTAEDEAKAAASAEELSKKKKKAAEAAAPERTKVPTLAEWNAAKEVEAKGNAVGCEVKEVREWVRVSCRKKSPGGGDPSGVAIERGRNKETFSFVGKGVTSVVTPLLPGTDLLAKYSWSDVVYAVRIAWKKDEGRPAAFAHFVKTDDRPEKPLGVATCDCFKKVNKGARCDDSDDRWMIVQQNPWCERSFAGDCETMIGCATGAPSAKPKCPAGHLASIANYCLKICETAADCPSGYTCDEYLDTKACFENG
;
A
#
# COMPACT_ATOMS: atom_id res chain seq x y z
N MET A 1 6.18 -42.91 31.98
CA MET A 1 4.73 -42.99 32.26
C MET A 1 4.41 -42.12 33.47
N ARG A 2 3.81 -40.94 33.28
CA ARG A 2 3.19 -40.17 34.36
C ARG A 2 1.89 -39.58 33.82
N ALA A 3 0.86 -39.73 34.64
CA ALA A 3 -0.56 -39.68 34.33
C ALA A 3 -1.18 -38.33 34.74
N TYR A 4 -2.25 -37.96 34.02
CA TYR A 4 -3.46 -37.21 34.40
C TYR A 4 -3.36 -35.95 35.30
N LEU A 5 -3.95 -34.83 34.85
CA LEU A 5 -5.38 -34.49 35.11
C LEU A 5 -5.84 -33.21 34.36
N PRO A 6 -7.10 -33.13 33.90
CA PRO A 6 -7.71 -31.97 33.23
C PRO A 6 -8.55 -31.12 34.19
N LEU A 7 -8.77 -29.83 33.89
CA LEU A 7 -9.92 -29.10 34.46
C LEU A 7 -10.48 -28.04 33.50
N LEU A 8 -11.77 -28.21 33.20
CA LEU A 8 -12.71 -27.32 32.54
C LEU A 8 -12.88 -26.00 33.28
N ALA A 9 -13.07 -24.90 32.54
CA ALA A 9 -13.96 -23.82 32.93
C ALA A 9 -14.52 -23.11 31.68
N LEU A 10 -15.76 -23.47 31.32
CA LEU A 10 -16.62 -22.66 30.46
C LEU A 10 -17.03 -21.39 31.24
N LEU A 11 -16.95 -20.22 30.61
CA LEU A 11 -17.79 -19.09 30.99
C LEU A 11 -18.40 -18.47 29.73
N LEU A 12 -19.72 -18.70 29.58
CA LEU A 12 -20.62 -17.96 28.72
C LEU A 12 -20.86 -16.57 29.32
N CYS A 13 -20.65 -15.52 28.55
CA CYS A 13 -21.31 -14.23 28.76
C CYS A 13 -21.96 -13.79 27.45
N ALA A 14 -23.27 -14.05 27.37
CA ALA A 14 -24.19 -13.37 26.47
C ALA A 14 -24.58 -12.03 27.12
N ALA A 15 -24.45 -10.92 26.39
CA ALA A 15 -25.18 -9.70 26.71
C ALA A 15 -25.41 -8.85 25.44
N CYS A 16 -26.69 -8.77 25.09
CA CYS A 16 -27.28 -7.87 24.11
C CYS A 16 -27.04 -6.39 24.46
N SER A 17 -26.77 -5.55 23.46
CA SER A 17 -27.08 -4.12 23.51
C SER A 17 -27.52 -3.59 22.15
N LYS A 18 -28.85 -3.61 22.00
CA LYS A 18 -29.74 -2.53 21.54
C LYS A 18 -29.22 -1.54 20.48
N LYS A 19 -29.85 -1.64 19.30
CA LYS A 19 -29.93 -0.60 18.25
C LYS A 19 -30.73 0.60 18.75
N GLU A 20 -30.24 1.81 18.49
CA GLU A 20 -31.05 3.02 18.39
C GLU A 20 -30.89 3.60 16.97
N HIS A 21 -32.01 3.67 16.26
CA HIS A 21 -32.17 4.31 14.96
C HIS A 21 -32.31 5.82 15.20
N ALA A 22 -31.44 6.63 14.60
CA ALA A 22 -31.64 8.06 14.46
C ALA A 22 -32.42 8.35 13.17
N GLU A 23 -33.52 9.10 13.31
CA GLU A 23 -34.33 9.65 12.22
C GLU A 23 -33.54 10.70 11.41
N PRO A 24 -33.77 10.83 10.09
CA PRO A 24 -33.27 11.93 9.30
C PRO A 24 -34.20 13.15 9.42
N THR A 25 -33.68 14.26 9.94
CA THR A 25 -34.32 15.57 9.87
C THR A 25 -34.32 16.09 8.45
N ALA A 26 -35.52 16.32 7.92
CA ALA A 26 -35.76 17.02 6.67
C ALA A 26 -35.55 18.54 6.88
N GLU A 27 -34.59 19.12 6.17
CA GLU A 27 -34.37 20.56 6.15
C GLU A 27 -34.61 21.11 4.73
N GLU A 28 -35.81 21.67 4.60
CA GLU A 28 -36.12 22.99 4.06
C GLU A 28 -35.58 23.42 2.69
N THR A 29 -36.49 23.26 1.73
CA THR A 29 -36.68 23.97 0.47
C THR A 29 -36.40 25.49 0.53
N ALA A 30 -35.33 25.96 -0.12
CA ALA A 30 -35.12 27.38 -0.43
C ALA A 30 -35.17 27.62 -1.95
N LEU A 31 -36.39 27.82 -2.47
CA LEU A 31 -36.65 28.23 -3.85
C LEU A 31 -36.34 29.75 -4.00
N LYS A 32 -35.13 30.09 -4.45
CA LYS A 32 -34.77 31.48 -4.79
C LYS A 32 -35.37 31.89 -6.14
N LYS A 33 -36.24 32.88 -6.08
CA LYS A 33 -36.88 33.61 -7.18
C LYS A 33 -35.81 34.28 -8.06
N SER A 34 -35.67 33.82 -9.30
CA SER A 34 -34.80 34.43 -10.32
C SER A 34 -35.56 35.58 -11.00
N THR A 35 -35.06 36.79 -10.81
CA THR A 35 -35.56 38.01 -11.45
C THR A 35 -35.08 38.04 -12.90
N GLY A 36 -36.03 38.06 -13.84
CA GLY A 36 -35.78 38.08 -15.28
C GLY A 36 -35.00 39.32 -15.72
N LYS A 37 -33.69 39.17 -15.87
CA LYS A 37 -32.82 40.12 -16.58
C LYS A 37 -32.92 39.82 -18.07
N LYS A 38 -33.38 40.79 -18.85
CA LYS A 38 -33.49 40.73 -20.31
C LYS A 38 -32.08 40.60 -20.91
N LEU A 39 -31.75 39.41 -21.42
CA LEU A 39 -30.50 39.12 -22.14
C LEU A 39 -30.44 39.95 -23.42
N THR A 40 -29.28 40.57 -23.68
CA THR A 40 -29.02 41.31 -24.91
C THR A 40 -28.42 40.37 -25.97
N ALA A 41 -28.46 40.77 -27.24
CA ALA A 41 -27.93 39.96 -28.35
C ALA A 41 -26.41 39.67 -28.23
N GLU A 42 -25.66 40.45 -27.45
CA GLU A 42 -24.26 40.16 -27.12
C GLU A 42 -24.09 38.99 -26.14
N ASP A 43 -25.06 38.77 -25.25
CA ASP A 43 -25.03 37.65 -24.30
C ASP A 43 -25.30 36.30 -25.01
N GLU A 44 -26.08 36.30 -26.10
CA GLU A 44 -26.31 35.10 -26.93
C GLU A 44 -25.06 34.67 -27.71
N ALA A 45 -24.30 35.62 -28.28
CA ALA A 45 -23.07 35.32 -29.00
C ALA A 45 -21.98 34.75 -28.07
N LYS A 46 -21.90 35.27 -26.83
CA LYS A 46 -20.93 34.79 -25.81
C LYS A 46 -21.34 33.43 -25.23
N ALA A 47 -22.64 33.15 -25.11
CA ALA A 47 -23.16 31.85 -24.70
C ALA A 47 -22.88 30.75 -25.75
N ALA A 48 -22.99 31.07 -27.04
CA ALA A 48 -22.71 30.12 -28.13
C ALA A 48 -21.23 29.70 -28.18
N ALA A 49 -20.29 30.64 -28.03
CA ALA A 49 -18.85 30.34 -27.96
C ALA A 49 -18.49 29.51 -26.71
N SER A 50 -19.13 29.79 -25.57
CA SER A 50 -18.91 29.05 -24.32
C SER A 50 -19.50 27.63 -24.35
N ALA A 51 -20.61 27.44 -25.07
CA ALA A 51 -21.22 26.12 -25.28
C ALA A 51 -20.37 25.21 -26.18
N GLU A 52 -19.72 25.77 -27.21
CA GLU A 52 -18.82 25.01 -28.07
C GLU A 52 -17.52 24.61 -27.35
N GLU A 53 -16.97 25.47 -26.50
CA GLU A 53 -15.81 25.16 -25.65
C GLU A 53 -16.14 24.10 -24.59
N LEU A 54 -17.30 24.22 -23.93
CA LEU A 54 -17.80 23.22 -22.98
C LEU A 54 -18.06 21.87 -23.66
N SER A 55 -18.58 21.86 -24.89
CA SER A 55 -18.79 20.65 -25.69
C SER A 55 -17.47 19.94 -26.03
N LYS A 56 -16.45 20.68 -26.49
CA LYS A 56 -15.10 20.13 -26.74
C LYS A 56 -14.43 19.63 -25.44
N LYS A 57 -14.61 20.33 -24.32
CA LYS A 57 -14.09 19.92 -23.01
C LYS A 57 -14.79 18.67 -22.46
N LYS A 58 -16.10 18.52 -22.68
CA LYS A 58 -16.89 17.34 -22.28
C LYS A 58 -16.56 16.10 -23.12
N LYS A 59 -16.32 16.28 -24.43
CA LYS A 59 -15.89 15.18 -25.31
C LYS A 59 -14.49 14.68 -24.96
N LYS A 60 -13.57 15.57 -24.58
CA LYS A 60 -12.23 15.21 -24.06
C LYS A 60 -12.25 14.55 -22.68
N ALA A 61 -13.24 14.88 -21.84
CA ALA A 61 -13.40 14.28 -20.51
C ALA A 61 -14.03 12.87 -20.54
N ALA A 62 -14.87 12.58 -21.54
CA ALA A 62 -15.48 11.26 -21.72
C ALA A 62 -14.52 10.21 -22.34
N GLU A 63 -13.41 10.65 -22.96
CA GLU A 63 -12.47 9.80 -23.69
C GLU A 63 -11.33 9.22 -22.83
N ALA A 64 -11.32 9.40 -21.51
CA ALA A 64 -10.24 8.87 -20.68
C ALA A 64 -10.65 8.45 -19.26
N ALA A 65 -11.87 7.93 -19.07
CA ALA A 65 -12.09 7.09 -17.90
C ALA A 65 -11.21 5.85 -18.09
N ALA A 66 -10.11 5.76 -17.33
CA ALA A 66 -9.26 4.58 -17.34
C ALA A 66 -10.13 3.34 -17.07
N PRO A 67 -9.90 2.22 -17.78
CA PRO A 67 -10.69 1.02 -17.56
C PRO A 67 -10.65 0.63 -16.08
N GLU A 68 -11.81 0.22 -15.55
CA GLU A 68 -11.91 -0.24 -14.16
C GLU A 68 -10.89 -1.36 -13.92
N ARG A 69 -10.12 -1.22 -12.83
CA ARG A 69 -9.06 -2.16 -12.49
C ARG A 69 -9.65 -3.49 -12.05
N THR A 70 -9.00 -4.57 -12.42
CA THR A 70 -9.40 -5.91 -12.03
C THR A 70 -8.97 -6.20 -10.59
N LYS A 71 -9.77 -6.96 -9.84
CA LYS A 71 -9.47 -7.31 -8.44
C LYS A 71 -8.15 -8.07 -8.30
N VAL A 72 -7.44 -7.88 -7.20
CA VAL A 72 -6.24 -8.66 -6.84
C VAL A 72 -6.52 -10.16 -6.98
N PRO A 73 -5.66 -10.95 -7.64
CA PRO A 73 -5.88 -12.37 -7.81
C PRO A 73 -5.83 -13.14 -6.49
N THR A 74 -6.68 -14.15 -6.40
CA THR A 74 -6.72 -15.12 -5.30
C THR A 74 -5.47 -16.01 -5.28
N LEU A 75 -5.22 -16.68 -4.16
CA LEU A 75 -4.13 -17.65 -4.05
C LEU A 75 -4.28 -18.81 -5.06
N ALA A 76 -5.50 -19.25 -5.33
CA ALA A 76 -5.78 -20.30 -6.30
C ALA A 76 -5.38 -19.89 -7.72
N GLU A 77 -5.71 -18.67 -8.14
CA GLU A 77 -5.29 -18.11 -9.42
C GLU A 77 -3.77 -18.06 -9.54
N TRP A 78 -3.07 -17.56 -8.51
CA TRP A 78 -1.61 -17.51 -8.51
C TRP A 78 -0.94 -18.88 -8.57
N ASN A 79 -1.55 -19.89 -7.94
CA ASN A 79 -1.01 -21.24 -7.95
C ASN A 79 -1.17 -21.88 -9.34
N ALA A 80 -2.29 -21.63 -10.01
CA ALA A 80 -2.55 -22.11 -11.38
C ALA A 80 -1.75 -21.36 -12.46
N ALA A 81 -1.35 -20.11 -12.20
CA ALA A 81 -0.61 -19.31 -13.15
C ALA A 81 0.78 -19.88 -13.45
N LYS A 82 1.17 -19.80 -14.72
CA LYS A 82 2.52 -20.17 -15.18
C LYS A 82 3.52 -19.08 -14.80
N GLU A 83 4.75 -19.51 -14.58
CA GLU A 83 5.87 -18.58 -14.41
C GLU A 83 6.15 -17.89 -15.75
N VAL A 84 6.38 -16.57 -15.69
CA VAL A 84 6.77 -15.77 -16.85
C VAL A 84 8.28 -15.60 -16.87
N GLU A 85 8.82 -15.25 -18.04
CA GLU A 85 10.26 -15.05 -18.19
C GLU A 85 10.74 -13.84 -17.37
N ALA A 86 11.80 -14.05 -16.59
CA ALA A 86 12.50 -13.01 -15.85
C ALA A 86 14.00 -13.07 -16.15
N LYS A 87 14.62 -11.90 -16.38
CA LYS A 87 16.04 -11.83 -16.71
C LYS A 87 16.89 -11.75 -15.44
N GLY A 88 17.98 -12.51 -15.38
CA GLY A 88 18.97 -12.44 -14.30
C GLY A 88 18.55 -13.09 -12.97
N ASN A 89 17.48 -13.88 -12.95
CA ASN A 89 16.90 -14.48 -11.74
C ASN A 89 17.70 -15.69 -11.20
N ALA A 90 18.97 -15.46 -10.82
CA ALA A 90 19.86 -16.50 -10.30
C ALA A 90 19.44 -17.04 -8.92
N VAL A 91 18.58 -16.31 -8.20
CA VAL A 91 18.02 -16.68 -6.89
C VAL A 91 16.75 -17.52 -6.98
N GLY A 92 16.27 -17.81 -8.20
CA GLY A 92 15.16 -18.73 -8.43
C GLY A 92 13.83 -18.26 -7.83
N CYS A 93 13.60 -16.94 -7.77
CA CYS A 93 12.32 -16.38 -7.36
C CYS A 93 11.25 -16.69 -8.41
N GLU A 94 10.02 -16.98 -8.00
CA GLU A 94 8.92 -17.17 -8.95
C GLU A 94 8.40 -15.81 -9.40
N VAL A 95 8.34 -15.59 -10.71
CA VAL A 95 7.66 -14.42 -11.30
C VAL A 95 6.41 -14.89 -12.02
N LYS A 96 5.24 -14.50 -11.51
CA LYS A 96 3.96 -14.88 -12.10
C LYS A 96 3.17 -13.67 -12.50
N GLU A 97 2.34 -13.86 -13.51
CA GLU A 97 1.40 -12.88 -14.01
C GLU A 97 -0.01 -13.48 -14.02
N VAL A 98 -0.99 -12.73 -13.50
CA VAL A 98 -2.41 -13.05 -13.62
C VAL A 98 -3.14 -11.78 -14.01
N ARG A 99 -3.70 -11.75 -15.22
CA ARG A 99 -4.35 -10.55 -15.79
C ARG A 99 -3.34 -9.39 -15.82
N GLU A 100 -3.63 -8.30 -15.14
CA GLU A 100 -2.73 -7.13 -15.03
C GLU A 100 -1.82 -7.17 -13.78
N TRP A 101 -1.90 -8.21 -12.97
CA TRP A 101 -1.15 -8.31 -11.71
C TRP A 101 0.12 -9.11 -11.90
N VAL A 102 1.23 -8.61 -11.37
CA VAL A 102 2.48 -9.35 -11.25
C VAL A 102 2.74 -9.69 -9.80
N ARG A 103 3.24 -10.90 -9.56
CA ARG A 103 3.79 -11.33 -8.28
C ARG A 103 5.22 -11.81 -8.47
N VAL A 104 6.14 -11.24 -7.71
CA VAL A 104 7.49 -11.78 -7.51
C VAL A 104 7.53 -12.42 -6.13
N SER A 105 7.88 -13.70 -6.03
CA SER A 105 7.92 -14.45 -4.77
C SER A 105 9.22 -15.24 -4.64
N CYS A 106 10.03 -14.88 -3.67
CA CYS A 106 11.29 -15.55 -3.38
C CYS A 106 11.11 -16.42 -2.13
N ARG A 107 11.21 -17.74 -2.32
CA ARG A 107 11.05 -18.77 -1.26
C ARG A 107 12.28 -19.65 -1.10
N LYS A 108 13.12 -19.67 -2.12
CA LYS A 108 14.31 -20.51 -2.18
C LYS A 108 15.48 -19.80 -1.51
N LYS A 109 16.40 -20.61 -1.01
CA LYS A 109 17.71 -20.13 -0.60
C LYS A 109 18.43 -19.51 -1.79
N SER A 110 19.27 -18.52 -1.52
CA SER A 110 20.18 -17.97 -2.51
C SER A 110 21.17 -19.05 -2.99
N PRO A 111 21.93 -18.81 -4.09
CA PRO A 111 23.01 -19.71 -4.51
C PRO A 111 24.08 -19.95 -3.44
N GLY A 112 24.28 -19.00 -2.50
CA GLY A 112 25.19 -19.16 -1.36
C GLY A 112 24.56 -19.83 -0.14
N GLY A 113 23.29 -20.23 -0.23
CA GLY A 113 22.57 -20.95 0.83
C GLY A 113 21.91 -20.05 1.88
N GLY A 114 21.93 -18.72 1.69
CA GLY A 114 21.24 -17.78 2.58
C GLY A 114 19.72 -17.85 2.47
N ASP A 115 19.03 -17.53 3.57
CA ASP A 115 17.56 -17.56 3.65
C ASP A 115 16.97 -16.21 3.23
N PRO A 116 15.82 -16.17 2.52
CA PRO A 116 15.10 -14.93 2.22
C PRO A 116 14.77 -14.18 3.51
N SER A 117 15.20 -12.92 3.61
CA SER A 117 15.16 -12.14 4.85
C SER A 117 14.33 -10.87 4.75
N GLY A 118 14.12 -10.32 3.56
CA GLY A 118 13.25 -9.17 3.39
C GLY A 118 13.05 -8.69 1.97
N VAL A 119 12.14 -7.73 1.83
CA VAL A 119 11.97 -6.94 0.62
C VAL A 119 11.76 -5.47 0.99
N ALA A 120 12.40 -4.57 0.26
CA ALA A 120 12.21 -3.13 0.35
C ALA A 120 11.84 -2.58 -1.03
N ILE A 121 10.77 -1.79 -1.13
CA ILE A 121 10.41 -1.13 -2.39
C ILE A 121 10.99 0.28 -2.35
N GLU A 122 11.92 0.55 -3.25
CA GLU A 122 12.63 1.84 -3.31
C GLU A 122 11.92 2.84 -4.23
N ARG A 123 11.22 2.33 -5.24
CA ARG A 123 10.55 3.15 -6.25
C ARG A 123 9.34 2.44 -6.83
N GLY A 124 8.34 3.21 -7.27
CA GLY A 124 7.17 2.71 -7.97
C GLY A 124 6.16 1.98 -7.09
N ARG A 125 6.24 2.11 -5.75
CA ARG A 125 5.18 1.66 -4.84
C ARG A 125 3.91 2.47 -5.11
N ASN A 126 2.77 1.79 -5.15
CA ASN A 126 1.44 2.38 -5.11
C ASN A 126 0.51 1.63 -4.13
N LYS A 127 -0.77 2.00 -4.04
CA LYS A 127 -1.80 1.51 -3.09
C LYS A 127 -2.17 0.07 -3.36
N GLU A 128 -1.93 -0.35 -4.60
CA GLU A 128 -2.12 -1.68 -5.11
C GLU A 128 -0.80 -2.48 -5.06
N THR A 129 0.24 -1.93 -4.44
CA THR A 129 1.52 -2.62 -4.25
C THR A 129 1.60 -3.17 -2.84
N PHE A 130 1.54 -4.49 -2.76
CA PHE A 130 1.63 -5.24 -1.52
C PHE A 130 3.02 -5.85 -1.41
N SER A 131 3.61 -5.77 -0.22
CA SER A 131 4.84 -6.49 0.12
C SER A 131 4.57 -7.44 1.27
N PHE A 132 5.16 -8.63 1.22
CA PHE A 132 5.06 -9.65 2.25
C PHE A 132 6.45 -10.18 2.61
N VAL A 133 6.71 -10.31 3.92
CA VAL A 133 7.91 -10.96 4.45
C VAL A 133 7.47 -11.84 5.62
N GLY A 134 7.67 -13.15 5.50
CA GLY A 134 7.30 -14.10 6.54
C GLY A 134 7.46 -15.55 6.10
N LYS A 135 7.66 -16.48 7.05
CA LYS A 135 7.75 -17.93 6.79
C LYS A 135 8.77 -18.32 5.70
N GLY A 136 9.91 -17.62 5.64
CA GLY A 136 10.95 -17.83 4.62
C GLY A 136 10.54 -17.38 3.21
N VAL A 137 9.51 -16.55 3.10
CA VAL A 137 9.01 -15.99 1.85
C VAL A 137 9.13 -14.48 1.87
N THR A 138 9.67 -13.93 0.80
CA THR A 138 9.61 -12.50 0.48
C THR A 138 8.86 -12.32 -0.82
N SER A 139 7.88 -11.42 -0.87
CA SER A 139 7.05 -11.25 -2.06
C SER A 139 6.59 -9.82 -2.25
N VAL A 140 6.47 -9.41 -3.51
CA VAL A 140 5.79 -8.19 -3.93
C VAL A 140 4.71 -8.57 -4.94
N VAL A 141 3.52 -8.01 -4.73
CA VAL A 141 2.41 -8.02 -5.68
C VAL A 141 2.16 -6.58 -6.09
N THR A 142 2.10 -6.29 -7.38
CA THR A 142 1.82 -4.95 -7.90
C THR A 142 1.14 -5.07 -9.25
N PRO A 143 0.35 -4.07 -9.70
CA PRO A 143 -0.13 -4.05 -11.06
C PRO A 143 0.99 -3.72 -12.07
N LEU A 144 0.97 -4.43 -13.19
CA LEU A 144 1.83 -4.21 -14.35
C LEU A 144 1.03 -3.52 -15.46
N LEU A 145 1.20 -2.21 -15.56
CA LEU A 145 0.49 -1.31 -16.46
C LEU A 145 1.47 -0.52 -17.32
N PRO A 146 1.02 0.10 -18.42
CA PRO A 146 1.84 1.07 -19.14
C PRO A 146 2.31 2.19 -18.20
N GLY A 147 3.63 2.36 -18.09
CA GLY A 147 4.28 3.31 -17.18
C GLY A 147 4.74 2.73 -15.85
N THR A 148 4.47 1.45 -15.55
CA THR A 148 5.00 0.78 -14.36
C THR A 148 6.53 0.85 -14.38
N ASP A 149 7.12 1.29 -13.27
CA ASP A 149 8.56 1.26 -13.03
C ASP A 149 8.87 1.07 -11.54
N LEU A 150 8.64 -0.16 -11.08
CA LEU A 150 8.90 -0.58 -9.71
C LEU A 150 10.35 -1.04 -9.56
N LEU A 151 11.02 -0.56 -8.51
CA LEU A 151 12.31 -1.08 -8.06
C LEU A 151 12.17 -1.61 -6.63
N ALA A 152 12.39 -2.91 -6.46
CA ALA A 152 12.38 -3.55 -5.15
C ALA A 152 13.69 -4.31 -4.89
N LYS A 153 14.27 -4.14 -3.72
CA LYS A 153 15.43 -4.92 -3.25
C LYS A 153 14.96 -6.11 -2.45
N TYR A 154 15.24 -7.30 -2.95
CA TYR A 154 15.05 -8.56 -2.25
C TYR A 154 16.35 -8.93 -1.55
N SER A 155 16.26 -9.30 -0.28
CA SER A 155 17.42 -9.65 0.54
C SER A 155 17.35 -11.10 1.00
N TRP A 156 18.52 -11.71 1.04
CA TRP A 156 18.83 -12.95 1.74
C TRP A 156 19.85 -12.64 2.84
N SER A 157 20.19 -13.62 3.68
CA SER A 157 21.23 -13.45 4.70
C SER A 157 22.63 -13.18 4.12
N ASP A 158 22.88 -13.55 2.86
CA ASP A 158 24.19 -13.48 2.21
C ASP A 158 24.24 -12.60 0.95
N VAL A 159 23.10 -12.30 0.32
CA VAL A 159 23.05 -11.56 -0.95
C VAL A 159 21.82 -10.66 -1.05
N VAL A 160 21.90 -9.63 -1.90
CA VAL A 160 20.79 -8.75 -2.26
C VAL A 160 20.64 -8.69 -3.78
N TYR A 161 19.39 -8.66 -4.23
CA TYR A 161 19.03 -8.46 -5.63
C TYR A 161 18.09 -7.28 -5.75
N ALA A 162 18.45 -6.33 -6.61
CA ALA A 162 17.53 -5.32 -7.09
C ALA A 162 16.68 -5.93 -8.21
N VAL A 163 15.36 -5.85 -8.06
CA VAL A 163 14.37 -6.34 -9.01
C VAL A 163 13.64 -5.15 -9.59
N ARG A 164 13.86 -4.89 -10.87
CA ARG A 164 13.14 -3.87 -11.62
C ARG A 164 11.99 -4.53 -12.39
N ILE A 165 10.77 -4.10 -12.12
CA ILE A 165 9.58 -4.43 -12.89
C ILE A 165 9.21 -3.20 -13.69
N ALA A 166 9.35 -3.25 -15.01
CA ALA A 166 9.14 -2.08 -15.85
C ALA A 166 8.32 -2.39 -17.11
N TRP A 167 7.40 -1.48 -17.44
CA TRP A 167 6.70 -1.38 -18.71
C TRP A 167 6.56 0.10 -19.05
N LYS A 168 7.19 0.56 -20.13
CA LYS A 168 7.10 1.96 -20.56
C LYS A 168 5.71 2.29 -21.09
N LYS A 169 5.26 3.52 -20.85
CA LYS A 169 3.89 3.98 -21.12
C LYS A 169 3.45 3.86 -22.58
N ASP A 170 4.35 4.17 -23.51
CA ASP A 170 4.04 4.27 -24.94
C ASP A 170 4.59 3.07 -25.74
N GLU A 171 4.99 2.00 -25.05
CA GLU A 171 5.49 0.77 -25.69
C GLU A 171 4.48 -0.37 -25.49
N GLY A 172 4.51 -1.33 -26.43
CA GLY A 172 3.80 -2.59 -26.27
C GLY A 172 4.28 -3.33 -25.02
N ARG A 173 3.43 -4.21 -24.48
CA ARG A 173 3.76 -5.00 -23.29
C ARG A 173 5.03 -5.82 -23.54
N PRO A 174 6.08 -5.71 -22.71
CA PRO A 174 7.32 -6.45 -22.92
C PRO A 174 7.12 -7.94 -22.61
N ALA A 175 7.78 -8.81 -23.37
CA ALA A 175 7.77 -10.27 -23.13
C ALA A 175 8.40 -10.66 -21.78
N ALA A 176 9.39 -9.88 -21.33
CA ALA A 176 9.99 -9.98 -20.01
C ALA A 176 10.05 -8.58 -19.39
N PHE A 177 9.39 -8.40 -18.24
CA PHE A 177 9.31 -7.12 -17.53
C PHE A 177 10.10 -7.11 -16.22
N ALA A 178 10.49 -8.27 -15.69
CA ALA A 178 11.21 -8.40 -14.43
C ALA A 178 12.70 -8.65 -14.69
N HIS A 179 13.54 -7.78 -14.13
CA HIS A 179 14.98 -7.81 -14.27
C HIS A 179 15.64 -7.84 -12.89
N PHE A 180 16.39 -8.90 -12.63
CA PHE A 180 17.11 -9.13 -11.39
C PHE A 180 18.58 -8.76 -11.60
N VAL A 181 19.10 -7.90 -10.73
CA VAL A 181 20.50 -7.49 -10.71
C VAL A 181 21.03 -7.70 -9.31
N LYS A 182 22.04 -8.56 -9.18
CA LYS A 182 22.76 -8.71 -7.92
C LYS A 182 23.39 -7.37 -7.56
N THR A 183 23.25 -6.95 -6.30
CA THR A 183 23.81 -5.69 -5.80
C THR A 183 24.37 -5.88 -4.40
N ASP A 184 25.39 -5.10 -4.06
CA ASP A 184 25.92 -5.00 -2.69
C ASP A 184 25.18 -3.94 -1.86
N ASP A 185 24.34 -3.14 -2.52
CA ASP A 185 23.52 -2.11 -1.91
C ASP A 185 22.36 -2.76 -1.12
N ARG A 186 22.63 -3.04 0.15
CA ARG A 186 21.65 -3.61 1.08
C ARG A 186 20.53 -2.59 1.33
N PRO A 187 19.26 -3.01 1.39
CA PRO A 187 18.22 -2.09 1.84
C PRO A 187 18.59 -1.62 3.25
N GLU A 188 18.55 -0.30 3.46
CA GLU A 188 18.98 0.30 4.73
C GLU A 188 18.33 -0.39 5.94
N LYS A 189 17.07 -0.84 5.79
CA LYS A 189 16.40 -1.82 6.67
C LYS A 189 15.39 -2.65 5.87
N PRO A 190 15.45 -4.00 5.88
CA PRO A 190 14.32 -4.81 5.43
C PRO A 190 13.12 -4.55 6.35
N LEU A 191 11.99 -4.17 5.75
CA LEU A 191 10.78 -3.80 6.49
C LEU A 191 10.37 -4.93 7.46
N GLY A 192 10.09 -4.57 8.70
CA GLY A 192 9.50 -5.46 9.69
C GLY A 192 10.49 -6.32 10.48
N VAL A 193 11.79 -6.35 10.15
CA VAL A 193 12.76 -7.15 10.93
C VAL A 193 12.96 -6.55 12.32
N ALA A 194 13.22 -5.25 12.41
CA ALA A 194 13.38 -4.58 13.71
C ALA A 194 12.10 -4.65 14.53
N THR A 195 10.94 -4.45 13.89
CA THR A 195 9.64 -4.59 14.56
C THR A 195 9.40 -6.02 15.04
N CYS A 196 9.76 -7.04 14.26
CA CYS A 196 9.66 -8.44 14.67
C CYS A 196 10.56 -8.76 15.87
N ASP A 197 11.83 -8.34 15.83
CA ASP A 197 12.75 -8.56 16.93
C ASP A 197 12.26 -7.88 18.21
N CYS A 198 11.70 -6.68 18.08
CA CYS A 198 11.04 -6.00 19.19
C CYS A 198 9.78 -6.71 19.67
N PHE A 199 8.96 -7.24 18.76
CA PHE A 199 7.76 -8.01 19.11
C PHE A 199 8.12 -9.27 19.91
N LYS A 200 9.11 -10.03 19.45
CA LYS A 200 9.68 -11.18 20.15
C LYS A 200 10.16 -10.81 21.55
N LYS A 201 10.89 -9.69 21.68
CA LYS A 201 11.44 -9.23 22.96
C LYS A 201 10.33 -8.87 23.95
N VAL A 202 9.36 -8.07 23.53
CA VAL A 202 8.24 -7.61 24.38
C VAL A 202 7.32 -8.78 24.76
N ASN A 203 7.05 -9.68 23.81
CA ASN A 203 6.12 -10.80 24.01
C ASN A 203 6.82 -12.12 24.38
N LYS A 204 8.02 -12.05 24.98
CA LYS A 204 8.76 -13.19 25.56
C LYS A 204 8.93 -14.39 24.62
N GLY A 205 9.37 -14.14 23.39
CA GLY A 205 9.64 -15.18 22.39
C GLY A 205 8.44 -15.55 21.52
N ALA A 206 7.41 -14.70 21.47
CA ALA A 206 6.34 -14.80 20.49
C ALA A 206 6.88 -14.89 19.06
N ARG A 207 6.13 -15.52 18.16
CA ARG A 207 6.56 -15.69 16.77
C ARG A 207 6.08 -14.51 15.94
N CYS A 208 6.91 -14.07 15.00
CA CYS A 208 6.50 -13.10 13.99
C CYS A 208 5.97 -13.85 12.76
N ASP A 209 4.93 -14.63 12.96
CA ASP A 209 4.27 -15.36 11.88
C ASP A 209 2.76 -15.19 11.99
N ASP A 210 2.06 -15.43 10.88
CA ASP A 210 0.61 -15.19 10.78
C ASP A 210 -0.25 -16.10 11.67
N SER A 211 0.35 -17.04 12.43
CA SER A 211 -0.40 -17.83 13.43
C SER A 211 -0.43 -17.17 14.80
N ASP A 212 0.34 -16.10 15.01
CA ASP A 212 0.22 -15.24 16.18
C ASP A 212 -0.67 -14.04 15.84
N ASP A 213 -1.94 -14.11 16.24
CA ASP A 213 -2.94 -13.05 16.01
C ASP A 213 -2.45 -11.67 16.50
N ARG A 214 -1.51 -11.64 17.46
CA ARG A 214 -0.93 -10.40 17.98
C ARG A 214 0.09 -9.79 17.01
N TRP A 215 0.79 -10.60 16.21
CA TRP A 215 1.72 -10.13 15.18
C TRP A 215 0.97 -9.54 13.98
N MET A 216 -0.19 -10.10 13.63
CA MET A 216 -1.02 -9.63 12.51
C MET A 216 -1.47 -8.17 12.63
N ILE A 217 -1.51 -7.62 13.85
CA ILE A 217 -1.90 -6.23 14.15
C ILE A 217 -0.70 -5.28 13.97
N VAL A 218 0.53 -5.81 14.03
CA VAL A 218 1.76 -5.04 13.95
C VAL A 218 2.09 -4.76 12.49
N GLN A 219 1.73 -3.56 12.02
CA GLN A 219 2.08 -3.18 10.66
C GLN A 219 3.58 -2.88 10.55
N GLN A 220 4.21 -3.38 9.49
CA GLN A 220 5.59 -3.04 9.19
C GLN A 220 5.67 -1.56 8.82
N ASN A 221 6.13 -0.75 9.77
CA ASN A 221 6.14 0.70 9.62
C ASN A 221 7.56 1.23 9.78
N PRO A 222 8.22 1.63 8.67
CA PRO A 222 9.61 2.09 8.71
C PRO A 222 9.78 3.39 9.53
N TRP A 223 8.71 4.18 9.68
CA TRP A 223 8.73 5.37 10.52
C TRP A 223 8.79 5.02 12.00
N CYS A 224 8.06 3.99 12.43
CA CYS A 224 8.15 3.45 13.78
C CYS A 224 9.54 2.88 14.08
N GLU A 225 10.08 2.07 13.18
CA GLU A 225 11.42 1.49 13.32
C GLU A 225 12.52 2.55 13.41
N ARG A 226 12.40 3.63 12.64
CA ARG A 226 13.35 4.76 12.69
C ARG A 226 13.22 5.56 13.97
N SER A 227 11.99 5.83 14.41
CA SER A 227 11.71 6.72 15.54
C SER A 227 12.04 6.10 16.89
N PHE A 228 11.87 4.79 17.00
CA PHE A 228 11.92 4.05 18.26
C PHE A 228 12.96 2.93 18.24
N ALA A 229 14.05 3.13 17.48
CA ALA A 229 15.16 2.18 17.46
C ALA A 229 15.69 1.94 18.89
N GLY A 230 15.62 0.69 19.36
CA GLY A 230 16.03 0.29 20.71
C GLY A 230 14.93 0.34 21.77
N ASP A 231 13.80 1.03 21.52
CA ASP A 231 12.63 1.06 22.40
C ASP A 231 11.51 0.19 21.83
N CYS A 232 11.54 -1.09 22.20
CA CYS A 232 10.67 -2.08 21.60
C CYS A 232 9.20 -1.94 22.01
N GLU A 233 8.91 -1.50 23.23
CA GLU A 233 7.51 -1.31 23.65
C GLU A 233 6.87 -0.17 22.85
N THR A 234 7.56 0.96 22.73
CA THR A 234 7.08 2.10 21.95
C THR A 234 7.04 1.80 20.45
N MET A 235 8.01 1.04 19.91
CA MET A 235 7.98 0.62 18.50
C MET A 235 6.76 -0.24 18.18
N ILE A 236 6.43 -1.21 19.04
CA ILE A 236 5.23 -2.04 18.85
C ILE A 236 3.96 -1.20 18.98
N GLY A 237 3.88 -0.35 20.01
CA GLY A 237 2.75 0.58 20.14
C GLY A 237 2.57 1.44 18.88
N CYS A 238 3.66 1.96 18.33
CA CYS A 238 3.62 2.73 17.08
C CYS A 238 3.08 1.90 15.91
N ALA A 239 3.62 0.69 15.72
CA ALA A 239 3.26 -0.22 14.63
C ALA A 239 1.82 -0.76 14.73
N THR A 240 1.21 -0.76 15.92
CA THR A 240 -0.20 -1.12 16.14
C THR A 240 -1.15 0.09 16.14
N GLY A 241 -0.65 1.31 15.84
CA GLY A 241 -1.48 2.51 15.79
C GLY A 241 -1.81 3.14 17.16
N ALA A 242 -1.03 2.86 18.22
CA ALA A 242 -1.26 3.46 19.53
C ALA A 242 -1.07 5.00 19.49
N PRO A 243 -2.05 5.81 19.94
CA PRO A 243 -1.97 7.28 19.87
C PRO A 243 -0.83 7.91 20.66
N SER A 244 -0.32 7.21 21.69
CA SER A 244 0.80 7.64 22.52
C SER A 244 2.18 7.38 21.90
N ALA A 245 2.25 6.59 20.81
CA ALA A 245 3.49 6.16 20.18
C ALA A 245 3.63 6.71 18.76
N LYS A 246 3.45 8.02 18.58
CA LYS A 246 3.56 8.66 17.26
C LYS A 246 5.01 8.69 16.78
N PRO A 247 5.32 8.29 15.54
CA PRO A 247 6.69 8.37 15.04
C PRO A 247 7.16 9.82 14.91
N LYS A 248 8.47 10.02 14.98
CA LYS A 248 9.14 11.26 14.60
C LYS A 248 9.18 11.35 13.08
N CYS A 249 8.37 12.25 12.54
CA CYS A 249 8.35 12.50 11.10
C CYS A 249 9.48 13.45 10.68
N PRO A 250 10.10 13.23 9.51
CA PRO A 250 11.09 14.17 8.97
C PRO A 250 10.43 15.50 8.62
N ALA A 251 11.25 16.53 8.38
CA ALA A 251 10.74 17.84 7.95
C ALA A 251 9.84 17.72 6.70
N GLY A 252 8.79 18.54 6.66
CA GLY A 252 7.79 18.49 5.59
C GLY A 252 6.86 17.26 5.64
N HIS A 253 6.84 16.51 6.74
CA HIS A 253 5.92 15.41 6.96
C HIS A 253 5.19 15.55 8.29
N LEU A 254 3.99 14.99 8.39
CA LEU A 254 3.17 14.95 9.59
C LEU A 254 2.82 13.50 9.97
N ALA A 255 2.70 13.22 11.27
CA ALA A 255 2.28 11.90 11.75
C ALA A 255 0.76 11.75 11.61
N SER A 256 0.33 10.81 10.78
CA SER A 256 -1.07 10.41 10.68
C SER A 256 -1.57 9.66 11.92
N ILE A 257 -2.89 9.54 12.05
CA ILE A 257 -3.56 8.72 13.06
C ILE A 257 -3.18 7.24 13.00
N ALA A 258 -2.76 6.75 11.82
CA ALA A 258 -2.27 5.39 11.63
C ALA A 258 -0.76 5.26 11.90
N ASN A 259 -0.15 6.28 12.51
CA ASN A 259 1.28 6.35 12.82
C ASN A 259 2.21 6.23 11.59
N TYR A 260 1.74 6.61 10.40
CA TYR A 260 2.59 6.84 9.22
C TYR A 260 2.92 8.32 9.06
N CYS A 261 4.10 8.64 8.55
CA CYS A 261 4.44 10.01 8.18
C CYS A 261 3.93 10.32 6.77
N LEU A 262 2.97 11.24 6.67
CA LEU A 262 2.43 11.75 5.41
C LEU A 262 3.19 13.00 4.99
N LYS A 263 3.51 13.13 3.70
CA LYS A 263 4.15 14.33 3.17
C LYS A 263 3.14 15.49 3.17
N ILE A 264 3.51 16.63 3.75
CA ILE A 264 2.70 17.86 3.71
C ILE A 264 2.76 18.42 2.28
N CYS A 265 1.65 18.98 1.79
CA CYS A 265 1.56 19.57 0.47
C CYS A 265 0.72 20.85 0.51
N GLU A 266 0.88 21.73 -0.47
CA GLU A 266 -0.03 22.86 -0.69
C GLU A 266 -0.90 22.62 -1.93
N THR A 267 -0.29 21.96 -2.92
CA THR A 267 -0.85 21.64 -4.23
C THR A 267 -0.55 20.20 -4.62
N ALA A 268 -1.29 19.67 -5.61
CA ALA A 268 -1.06 18.33 -6.12
C ALA A 268 0.35 18.13 -6.72
N ALA A 269 1.02 19.20 -7.15
CA ALA A 269 2.37 19.14 -7.71
C ALA A 269 3.44 18.83 -6.65
N ASP A 270 3.16 19.10 -5.37
CA ASP A 270 4.07 18.79 -4.26
C ASP A 270 4.12 17.29 -3.95
N CYS A 271 3.11 16.56 -4.41
CA CYS A 271 2.94 15.14 -4.13
C CYS A 271 3.68 14.25 -5.13
N PRO A 272 4.14 13.06 -4.69
CA PRO A 272 4.69 12.07 -5.61
C PRO A 272 3.68 11.70 -6.70
N SER A 273 4.18 11.16 -7.83
CA SER A 273 3.30 10.67 -8.88
C SER A 273 2.35 9.59 -8.32
N GLY A 274 1.04 9.71 -8.61
CA GLY A 274 0.00 8.82 -8.09
C GLY A 274 -0.66 9.28 -6.78
N TYR A 275 -0.30 10.47 -6.28
CA TYR A 275 -0.86 11.05 -5.07
C TYR A 275 -1.63 12.35 -5.36
N THR A 276 -2.63 12.65 -4.54
CA THR A 276 -3.35 13.91 -4.47
C THR A 276 -2.99 14.66 -3.20
N CYS A 277 -3.07 15.98 -3.28
CA CYS A 277 -2.95 16.84 -2.11
C CYS A 277 -4.36 17.10 -1.56
N ASP A 278 -4.73 16.41 -0.49
CA ASP A 278 -6.05 16.51 0.14
C ASP A 278 -5.96 17.00 1.58
N GLU A 279 -7.07 17.54 2.09
CA GLU A 279 -7.21 18.00 3.47
C GLU A 279 -7.04 16.82 4.44
N TYR A 280 -6.24 17.06 5.48
CA TYR A 280 -5.99 16.12 6.57
C TYR A 280 -5.82 16.87 7.88
N LEU A 281 -6.84 16.77 8.74
CA LEU A 281 -6.94 17.58 9.95
C LEU A 281 -6.86 19.08 9.58
N ASP A 282 -5.94 19.83 10.19
CA ASP A 282 -5.80 21.27 9.99
C ASP A 282 -4.74 21.64 8.92
N THR A 283 -4.39 20.70 8.04
CA THR A 283 -3.40 20.90 6.98
C THR A 283 -3.71 20.03 5.76
N LYS A 284 -2.88 20.08 4.73
CA LYS A 284 -2.99 19.21 3.55
C LYS A 284 -1.83 18.24 3.50
N ALA A 285 -2.12 17.01 3.09
CA ALA A 285 -1.11 15.97 2.94
C ALA A 285 -1.32 15.19 1.65
N CYS A 286 -0.24 14.55 1.22
CA CYS A 286 -0.27 13.68 0.06
C CYS A 286 -0.93 12.36 0.42
N PHE A 287 -2.11 12.11 -0.14
CA PHE A 287 -2.80 10.84 -0.12
C PHE A 287 -2.64 10.14 -1.44
N GLU A 288 -2.63 8.83 -1.38
CA GLU A 288 -2.59 8.06 -2.59
C GLU A 288 -3.95 8.09 -3.29
N ASN A 289 -3.95 8.27 -4.62
CA ASN A 289 -5.17 8.31 -5.41
C ASN A 289 -5.91 6.98 -5.27
N GLY A 290 -7.08 6.99 -4.61
CA GLY A 290 -7.98 5.85 -4.36
C GLY A 290 -8.54 5.17 -5.60
#